data_AF-A0A1Z4KGR4-F1
#
_entry.id   AF-A0A1Z4KGR4-F1
#
_cell.length_a   1.000
_cell.length_b   1.000
_cell.length_c   1.000
_cell.angle_alpha   90.00
_cell.angle_beta   90.00
_cell.angle_gamma   90.00
#
_symmetry.space_group_name_H-M   'P 1'
#
loop_
_entity.id
_entity.type
_entity.pdbx_description
1 polymer ?
#
loop_
_entity_poly.entity_id
_entity_poly.type
_entity_poly.pdbx_seq_one_letter_code
_entity_poly.pdbx_strand_id
1 'polypeptide(L)'
;MEITVTEESVKKSKILKSEKDDFQSIITHLDSNNLDANRIIDAIKSAIAEVVELEITTWVAEPSTQLEEELNNITEIAKPGNRIYTKINLISGDIENEVGSQFLASGPYAELLNFHLVQVKDSREIMQKNIESVQKIYKILMEMYNSRKTVQL
;
A
#
# COMPACT_ATOMS: atom_id res chain seq x y z
N MET A 1 -51.29 -5.41 11.40
CA MET A 1 -50.34 -6.29 10.72
C MET A 1 -48.98 -5.65 10.92
N GLU A 2 -48.36 -5.95 12.06
CA GLU A 2 -47.02 -5.48 12.41
C GLU A 2 -46.01 -6.41 11.76
N ILE A 3 -45.05 -5.84 11.03
CA ILE A 3 -43.89 -6.58 10.54
C ILE A 3 -42.72 -6.13 11.42
N THR A 4 -42.51 -6.90 12.49
CA THR A 4 -41.26 -6.92 13.25
C THR A 4 -40.15 -7.47 12.36
N VAL A 5 -39.14 -6.66 12.07
CA VAL A 5 -37.92 -7.10 11.38
C VAL A 5 -37.00 -7.75 12.41
N THR A 6 -36.88 -9.06 12.31
CA THR A 6 -35.96 -9.92 13.08
C THR A 6 -34.50 -9.65 12.70
N GLU A 7 -33.62 -9.59 13.70
CA GLU A 7 -32.19 -9.28 13.67
C GLU A 7 -31.29 -10.33 12.97
N GLU A 8 -31.63 -10.79 11.75
CA GLU A 8 -30.91 -11.91 11.12
C GLU A 8 -30.36 -11.65 9.71
N SER A 9 -30.10 -10.40 9.33
CA SER A 9 -29.48 -10.08 8.02
C SER A 9 -28.01 -9.63 8.07
N VAL A 10 -27.33 -9.69 9.21
CA VAL A 10 -25.88 -9.37 9.31
C VAL A 10 -25.05 -10.66 9.35
N LYS A 11 -25.10 -11.46 8.28
CA LYS A 11 -24.16 -12.57 8.06
C LYS A 11 -23.99 -12.87 6.58
N LYS A 12 -23.30 -11.98 5.84
CA LYS A 12 -22.51 -12.38 4.65
C LYS A 12 -21.60 -11.27 4.13
N SER A 13 -20.55 -10.99 4.87
CA SER A 13 -19.29 -10.53 4.28
C SER A 13 -18.15 -11.07 5.12
N LYS A 14 -18.08 -12.41 5.18
CA LYS A 14 -16.87 -13.11 5.62
C LYS A 14 -15.84 -12.82 4.53
N ILE A 15 -15.08 -11.74 4.72
CA ILE A 15 -13.85 -11.51 3.97
C ILE A 15 -12.97 -12.70 4.33
N LEU A 16 -12.93 -13.69 3.44
CA LEU A 16 -11.91 -14.73 3.44
C LEU A 16 -10.61 -14.01 3.08
N LYS A 17 -10.00 -13.32 4.04
CA LYS A 17 -8.58 -13.00 3.96
C LYS A 17 -7.88 -14.35 3.97
N SER A 18 -7.40 -14.75 2.80
CA SER A 18 -6.39 -15.78 2.67
C SER A 18 -5.34 -15.53 3.76
N GLU A 19 -5.09 -16.49 4.63
CA GLU A 19 -3.89 -16.57 5.49
C GLU A 19 -2.65 -16.74 4.59
N LYS A 20 -2.41 -15.79 3.71
CA LYS A 20 -1.10 -15.64 3.10
C LYS A 20 -0.30 -14.85 4.10
N ASP A 21 0.70 -15.51 4.67
CA ASP A 21 1.74 -14.87 5.44
C ASP A 21 2.22 -13.64 4.66
N ASP A 22 2.04 -12.44 5.23
CA ASP A 22 2.58 -11.20 4.68
C ASP A 22 4.10 -11.36 4.51
N PHE A 23 4.66 -10.75 3.47
CA PHE A 23 6.09 -10.81 3.17
C PHE A 23 6.95 -10.52 4.40
N GLN A 24 6.54 -9.57 5.23
CA GLN A 24 7.20 -9.25 6.49
C GLN A 24 7.27 -10.43 7.47
N SER A 25 6.17 -11.18 7.62
CA SER A 25 6.09 -12.40 8.45
C SER A 25 7.03 -13.49 7.94
N ILE A 26 7.11 -13.66 6.61
CA ILE A 26 7.97 -14.68 6.01
C ILE A 26 9.46 -14.36 6.22
N ILE A 27 9.85 -13.08 6.11
CA ILE A 27 11.24 -12.64 6.36
C ILE A 27 11.61 -12.76 7.84
N THR A 28 10.70 -12.45 8.77
CA THR A 28 10.98 -12.54 10.21
C THR A 28 11.09 -13.97 10.72
N HIS A 29 10.52 -14.95 10.00
CA HIS A 29 10.62 -16.38 10.33
C HIS A 29 11.69 -17.14 9.52
N LEU A 30 12.62 -16.42 8.87
CA LEU A 30 13.82 -17.01 8.25
C LEU A 30 14.84 -17.44 9.31
N ASP A 31 14.45 -18.31 10.23
CA ASP A 31 15.41 -18.94 11.15
C ASP A 31 16.32 -19.90 10.37
N SER A 32 17.63 -19.70 10.55
CA SER A 32 18.78 -20.11 9.74
C SER A 32 18.98 -21.61 9.46
N ASN A 33 18.00 -22.48 9.74
CA ASN A 33 18.17 -23.93 9.68
C ASN A 33 17.28 -24.65 8.66
N ASN A 34 16.30 -23.99 8.03
CA ASN A 34 15.53 -24.63 6.95
C ASN A 34 14.93 -23.61 5.97
N LEU A 35 15.77 -23.17 5.01
CA LEU A 35 15.37 -22.24 3.96
C LEU A 35 14.44 -22.95 2.95
N ASP A 36 13.13 -22.87 3.16
CA ASP A 36 12.15 -23.34 2.17
C ASP A 36 12.04 -22.33 1.01
N ALA A 37 12.79 -22.60 -0.06
CA ALA A 37 12.82 -21.77 -1.26
C ALA A 37 11.43 -21.56 -1.87
N ASN A 38 10.50 -22.52 -1.74
CA ASN A 38 9.14 -22.36 -2.28
C ASN A 38 8.36 -21.31 -1.49
N ARG A 39 8.47 -21.31 -0.16
CA ARG A 39 7.82 -20.30 0.69
C ARG A 39 8.35 -18.90 0.40
N ILE A 40 9.66 -18.75 0.17
CA ILE A 40 10.27 -17.45 -0.18
C ILE A 40 9.81 -16.98 -1.57
N ILE A 41 9.77 -17.89 -2.54
CA ILE A 41 9.28 -17.59 -3.88
C ILE A 41 7.81 -17.12 -3.82
N ASP A 42 6.98 -17.78 -3.04
CA ASP A 42 5.57 -17.42 -2.90
C ASP A 42 5.38 -16.11 -2.12
N ALA A 43 6.22 -15.84 -1.11
CA ALA A 43 6.31 -14.56 -0.43
C ALA A 43 6.59 -13.41 -1.40
N ILE A 44 7.63 -13.58 -2.23
CA ILE A 44 8.05 -12.57 -3.19
C ILE A 44 6.97 -12.36 -4.26
N LYS A 45 6.34 -13.43 -4.74
CA LYS A 45 5.18 -13.33 -5.65
C LYS A 45 4.02 -12.55 -5.03
N SER A 46 3.71 -12.78 -3.75
CA SER A 46 2.65 -12.05 -3.05
C SER A 46 3.03 -10.58 -2.87
N ALA A 47 4.25 -10.29 -2.42
CA ALA A 47 4.75 -8.93 -2.25
C ALA A 47 4.70 -8.12 -3.56
N ILE A 48 5.13 -8.72 -4.68
CA ILE A 48 5.04 -8.08 -6.00
C ILE A 48 3.57 -7.88 -6.42
N ALA A 49 2.69 -8.85 -6.14
CA ALA A 49 1.27 -8.75 -6.48
C ALA A 49 0.48 -7.78 -5.60
N GLU A 50 0.95 -7.49 -4.39
CA GLU A 50 0.33 -6.56 -3.44
C GLU A 50 0.83 -5.11 -3.63
N VAL A 51 2.01 -4.91 -4.22
CA VAL A 51 2.56 -3.59 -4.61
C VAL A 51 1.99 -3.17 -5.97
N VAL A 52 0.70 -2.83 -6.00
CA VAL A 52 0.03 -2.34 -7.23
C VAL A 52 -0.16 -0.83 -7.19
N GLU A 53 -0.27 -0.25 -6.00
CA GLU A 53 -0.82 1.10 -5.84
C GLU A 53 0.04 1.94 -4.91
N LEU A 54 0.43 3.12 -5.39
CA LEU A 54 1.11 4.15 -4.60
C LEU A 54 0.16 5.32 -4.41
N GLU A 55 -0.18 5.60 -3.16
CA GLU A 55 -0.99 6.75 -2.78
C GLU A 55 -0.15 7.78 -2.04
N ILE A 56 -0.25 9.03 -2.45
CA ILE A 56 0.43 10.15 -1.82
C ILE A 56 -0.63 11.19 -1.53
N THR A 57 -0.75 11.58 -0.25
CA THR A 57 -1.70 12.60 0.20
C THR A 57 -0.94 13.73 0.88
N THR A 58 -1.17 14.96 0.45
CA THR A 58 -0.73 16.17 1.14
C THR A 58 -1.96 16.96 1.54
N TRP A 59 -2.07 17.29 2.81
CA TRP A 59 -3.20 18.05 3.35
C TRP A 59 -2.73 18.90 4.54
N VAL A 60 -3.53 19.90 4.87
CA VAL A 60 -3.31 20.74 6.04
C VAL A 60 -4.40 20.41 7.05
N ALA A 61 -4.01 20.01 8.25
CA ALA A 61 -4.95 19.74 9.33
C ALA A 61 -5.54 21.05 9.86
N GLU A 62 -6.86 21.05 10.06
CA GLU A 62 -7.50 22.15 10.78
C GLU A 62 -7.30 21.92 12.28
N PRO A 63 -6.90 22.94 13.06
CA PRO A 63 -6.76 22.79 14.50
C PRO A 63 -8.14 22.48 15.10
N SER A 64 -8.28 21.31 15.72
CA SER A 64 -9.50 20.94 16.43
C SER A 64 -9.66 21.82 17.67
N THR A 65 -10.82 22.48 17.81
CA THR A 65 -11.17 23.27 19.00
C THR A 65 -11.68 22.41 20.16
N GLN A 66 -11.56 21.08 20.05
CA GLN A 66 -12.12 20.13 21.00
C GLN A 66 -11.01 19.70 21.96
N LEU A 67 -11.15 20.14 23.21
CA LEU A 67 -10.32 19.79 24.37
C LEU A 67 -10.03 18.27 24.39
N GLU A 68 -8.73 17.93 24.33
CA GLU A 68 -7.96 16.84 24.95
C GLU A 68 -8.55 15.42 25.19
N GLU A 69 -9.84 15.15 25.09
CA GLU A 69 -10.45 13.83 25.39
C GLU A 69 -10.67 12.95 24.14
N GLU A 70 -10.63 13.50 22.92
CA GLU A 70 -10.76 12.73 21.67
C GLU A 70 -9.43 12.38 20.99
N LEU A 71 -8.28 12.68 21.63
CA LEU A 71 -6.94 12.45 21.05
C LEU A 71 -6.63 10.96 20.76
N ASN A 72 -7.45 10.03 21.25
CA ASN A 72 -7.26 8.60 21.03
C ASN A 72 -7.91 8.05 19.74
N ASN A 73 -8.71 8.83 18.98
CA ASN A 73 -9.43 8.33 17.81
C ASN A 73 -9.47 9.28 16.59
N ILE A 74 -8.58 10.28 16.50
CA ILE A 74 -8.54 11.16 15.32
C ILE A 74 -7.53 10.61 14.31
N THR A 75 -7.93 9.58 13.56
CA THR A 75 -7.39 9.41 12.21
C THR A 75 -8.16 10.38 11.33
N GLU A 76 -7.81 11.67 11.39
CA GLU A 76 -8.41 12.66 10.48
C GLU A 76 -7.97 12.33 9.07
N ILE A 77 -8.86 11.67 8.32
CA ILE A 77 -8.64 11.37 6.91
C ILE A 77 -8.96 12.64 6.14
N ALA A 78 -7.97 13.16 5.42
CA ALA A 78 -8.12 14.35 4.58
C ALA A 78 -9.32 14.22 3.62
N LYS A 79 -10.28 15.13 3.73
CA LYS A 79 -11.50 15.10 2.92
C LYS A 79 -11.19 15.44 1.44
N PRO A 80 -11.88 14.81 0.47
CA PRO A 80 -11.81 15.22 -0.93
C PRO A 80 -12.14 16.72 -1.09
N GLY A 81 -11.41 17.40 -1.96
CA GLY A 81 -11.45 18.84 -2.18
C GLY A 81 -10.52 19.65 -1.26
N ASN A 82 -10.08 19.06 -0.14
CA ASN A 82 -9.22 19.70 0.88
C ASN A 82 -7.82 19.06 0.95
N ARG A 83 -7.41 18.37 -0.10
CA ARG A 83 -6.11 17.70 -0.20
C ARG A 83 -5.50 17.82 -1.60
N ILE A 84 -4.23 17.50 -1.69
CA ILE A 84 -3.58 17.07 -2.92
C ILE A 84 -3.43 15.55 -2.79
N TYR A 85 -3.99 14.80 -3.73
CA TYR A 85 -3.94 13.34 -3.71
C TYR A 85 -3.51 12.84 -5.08
N THR A 86 -2.50 11.98 -5.09
CA THR A 86 -2.03 11.27 -6.27
C THR A 86 -2.09 9.78 -6.00
N LYS A 87 -2.71 9.07 -6.92
CA LYS A 87 -2.82 7.62 -6.94
C LYS A 87 -2.16 7.09 -8.19
N ILE A 88 -1.22 6.16 -8.05
CA ILE A 88 -0.47 5.58 -9.16
C ILE A 88 -0.64 4.08 -9.15
N ASN A 89 -1.13 3.52 -10.24
CA ASN A 89 -1.02 2.10 -10.52
C ASN A 89 0.39 1.80 -11.05
N LEU A 90 1.20 1.06 -10.29
CA LEU A 90 2.59 0.77 -10.61
C LEU A 90 2.76 -0.28 -11.72
N ILE A 91 1.68 -0.97 -12.11
CA ILE A 91 1.66 -1.99 -13.18
C ILE A 91 1.19 -1.37 -14.50
N SER A 92 0.01 -0.75 -14.51
CA SER A 92 -0.53 -0.12 -15.73
C SER A 92 0.08 1.24 -16.02
N GLY A 93 0.61 1.90 -14.99
CA GLY A 93 1.10 3.28 -15.09
C GLY A 93 -0.01 4.31 -15.03
N ASP A 94 -1.26 3.92 -14.75
CA ASP A 94 -2.38 4.85 -14.60
C ASP A 94 -2.16 5.78 -13.40
N ILE A 95 -2.49 7.06 -13.58
CA ILE A 95 -2.33 8.09 -12.56
C ILE A 95 -3.64 8.85 -12.42
N GLU A 96 -4.17 8.89 -11.20
CA GLU A 96 -5.29 9.73 -10.82
C GLU A 96 -4.78 10.84 -9.88
N ASN A 97 -5.26 12.06 -10.11
CA ASN A 97 -4.86 13.23 -9.32
C ASN A 97 -6.08 14.02 -8.87
N GLU A 98 -6.00 14.53 -7.66
CA GLU A 98 -6.93 15.45 -7.07
C GLU A 98 -6.12 16.64 -6.53
N VAL A 99 -6.53 17.85 -6.87
CA VAL A 99 -5.93 19.07 -6.31
C VAL A 99 -7.07 19.94 -5.78
N GLY A 100 -7.14 20.05 -4.46
CA GLY A 100 -8.07 20.94 -3.78
C GLY A 100 -7.83 22.41 -4.13
N SER A 101 -8.91 23.20 -4.18
CA SER A 101 -8.86 24.61 -4.60
C SER A 101 -7.89 25.46 -3.76
N GLN A 102 -7.72 25.14 -2.48
CA GLN A 102 -6.81 25.81 -1.55
C GLN A 102 -5.32 25.64 -1.90
N PHE A 103 -4.98 24.68 -2.76
CA PHE A 103 -3.61 24.39 -3.22
C PHE A 103 -3.32 24.92 -4.64
N LEU A 104 -4.29 25.56 -5.31
CA LEU A 104 -4.09 26.17 -6.62
C LEU A 104 -3.53 27.59 -6.48
N ALA A 105 -2.96 28.15 -7.57
CA ALA A 105 -2.17 29.39 -7.66
C ALA A 105 -2.48 30.56 -6.69
N SER A 106 -3.75 30.82 -6.36
CA SER A 106 -4.18 31.92 -5.47
C SER A 106 -4.67 31.45 -4.09
N GLY A 107 -4.58 30.16 -3.81
CA GLY A 107 -4.99 29.54 -2.56
C GLY A 107 -3.93 29.68 -1.47
N PRO A 108 -4.35 29.57 -0.19
CA PRO A 108 -3.46 29.78 0.96
C PRO A 108 -2.30 28.78 1.05
N TYR A 109 -2.39 27.64 0.34
CA TYR A 109 -1.42 26.56 0.39
C TYR A 109 -0.82 26.23 -0.99
N ALA A 110 -0.79 27.19 -1.91
CA ALA A 110 -0.34 27.00 -3.29
C ALA A 110 1.09 26.42 -3.39
N GLU A 111 1.98 26.76 -2.45
CA GLU A 111 3.35 26.24 -2.39
C GLU A 111 3.43 24.72 -2.14
N LEU A 112 2.44 24.15 -1.46
CA LEU A 112 2.40 22.73 -1.15
C LEU A 112 2.16 21.87 -2.40
N LEU A 113 1.66 22.46 -3.49
CA LEU A 113 1.54 21.77 -4.77
C LEU A 113 2.91 21.36 -5.32
N ASN A 114 3.88 22.27 -5.32
CA ASN A 114 5.23 21.93 -5.79
C ASN A 114 5.90 20.90 -4.86
N PHE A 115 5.72 21.04 -3.55
CA PHE A 115 6.18 20.04 -2.59
C PHE A 115 5.60 18.65 -2.91
N HIS A 116 4.28 18.55 -3.10
CA HIS A 116 3.61 17.30 -3.42
C HIS A 116 4.13 16.69 -4.72
N LEU A 117 4.28 17.48 -5.79
CA LEU A 117 4.78 16.99 -7.07
C LEU A 117 6.21 16.42 -6.98
N VAL A 118 7.07 17.04 -6.17
CA VAL A 118 8.42 16.51 -5.88
C VAL A 118 8.31 15.18 -5.15
N GLN A 119 7.48 15.08 -4.10
CA GLN A 119 7.27 13.83 -3.37
C GLN A 119 6.71 12.72 -4.28
N VAL A 120 5.79 13.04 -5.18
CA VAL A 120 5.25 12.10 -6.18
C VAL A 120 6.35 11.55 -7.09
N LYS A 121 7.19 12.44 -7.63
CA LYS A 121 8.29 12.05 -8.50
C LYS A 121 9.29 11.16 -7.77
N ASP A 122 9.77 11.61 -6.61
CA ASP A 122 10.79 10.91 -5.84
C ASP A 122 10.29 9.54 -5.37
N SER A 123 9.05 9.47 -4.88
CA SER A 123 8.43 8.21 -4.44
C SER A 123 8.27 7.23 -5.60
N ARG A 124 7.85 7.70 -6.78
CA ARG A 124 7.73 6.84 -7.97
C ARG A 124 9.09 6.24 -8.36
N GLU A 125 10.15 7.05 -8.38
CA GLU A 125 11.49 6.59 -8.69
C GLU A 125 12.01 5.57 -7.66
N ILE A 126 11.77 5.80 -6.37
CA ILE A 126 12.14 4.87 -5.30
C ILE A 126 11.37 3.56 -5.43
N MET A 127 10.06 3.61 -5.63
CA MET A 127 9.20 2.44 -5.76
C MET A 127 9.59 1.59 -6.96
N GLN A 128 9.90 2.21 -8.10
CA GLN A 128 10.39 1.49 -9.28
C GLN A 128 11.71 0.76 -8.97
N LYS A 129 12.69 1.43 -8.32
CA LYS A 129 13.95 0.80 -7.92
C LYS A 129 13.76 -0.35 -6.94
N ASN A 130 12.80 -0.23 -6.02
CA ASN A 130 12.46 -1.29 -5.06
C ASN A 130 11.89 -2.52 -5.79
N ILE A 131 10.93 -2.33 -6.70
CA ILE A 131 10.35 -3.41 -7.51
C ILE A 131 11.43 -4.10 -8.36
N GLU A 132 12.28 -3.34 -9.03
CA GLU A 132 13.39 -3.89 -9.82
C GLU A 132 14.35 -4.72 -8.95
N SER A 133 14.62 -4.28 -7.73
CA SER A 133 15.49 -4.99 -6.78
C SER A 133 14.86 -6.31 -6.33
N VAL A 134 13.56 -6.32 -6.02
CA VAL A 134 12.81 -7.53 -5.67
C VAL A 134 12.77 -8.52 -6.85
N GLN A 135 12.56 -8.03 -8.08
CA GLN A 135 12.61 -8.86 -9.29
C GLN A 135 13.99 -9.49 -9.51
N LYS A 136 15.08 -8.76 -9.24
CA LYS A 136 16.45 -9.32 -9.31
C LYS A 136 16.65 -10.44 -8.31
N ILE A 137 16.21 -10.26 -7.06
CA ILE A 137 16.29 -11.29 -6.02
C ILE A 137 15.49 -12.53 -6.44
N TYR A 138 14.26 -12.35 -6.94
CA TYR A 138 13.45 -13.44 -7.47
C TYR A 138 14.18 -14.23 -8.56
N LYS A 139 14.80 -13.53 -9.53
CA LYS A 139 15.54 -14.18 -10.62
C LYS A 139 16.70 -15.01 -10.10
N ILE A 140 17.50 -14.48 -9.17
CA ILE A 140 18.62 -15.19 -8.55
C ILE A 140 18.13 -16.47 -7.84
N LEU A 141 17.05 -16.37 -7.06
CA LEU A 141 16.49 -17.53 -6.35
C LEU A 141 15.98 -18.61 -7.31
N MET A 142 15.34 -18.20 -8.41
CA MET A 142 14.88 -19.14 -9.45
C MET A 142 16.05 -19.82 -10.17
N GLU A 143 17.12 -19.09 -10.50
CA GLU A 143 18.33 -19.65 -11.08
C GLU A 143 18.98 -20.68 -10.14
N MET A 144 19.08 -20.37 -8.84
CA MET A 144 19.59 -21.30 -7.82
C MET A 144 18.71 -22.55 -7.68
N TYR A 145 17.39 -22.38 -7.64
CA TYR A 145 16.43 -23.49 -7.54
C TYR A 145 16.54 -24.43 -8.75
N ASN A 146 16.55 -23.87 -9.96
CA ASN A 146 16.66 -24.64 -11.20
C ASN A 146 18.00 -25.37 -11.30
N SER A 147 19.10 -24.74 -10.86
CA SER A 147 20.44 -25.35 -10.86
C SER A 147 20.55 -26.55 -9.92
N ARG A 148 19.82 -26.56 -8.79
CA ARG A 148 19.77 -27.73 -7.89
C ARG A 148 18.99 -28.89 -8.50
N LYS A 149 17.98 -28.60 -9.32
CA LYS A 149 17.13 -29.62 -9.98
C LYS A 149 17.85 -30.33 -11.13
N THR A 150 18.74 -29.65 -11.85
CA THR A 150 19.55 -30.25 -12.93
C THR A 150 20.71 -31.11 -12.44
N VAL A 151 21.19 -30.93 -11.20
CA VAL A 151 22.30 -31.72 -10.62
C VAL A 151 21.83 -33.05 -10.02
N GLN A 152 20.51 -33.28 -9.90
CA GLN A 152 19.93 -34.53 -9.36
C GLN A 152 19.42 -35.51 -10.44
N LEU A 153 19.76 -35.30 -11.71
CA LEU A 153 19.49 -36.18 -12.86
C LEU A 153 20.81 -36.67 -13.45
#